data_AF-A0A1F3SVB8-F1
#
_entry.id   AF-A0A1F3SVB8-F1
#
_cell.length_a   1.000
_cell.length_b   1.000
_cell.length_c   1.000
_cell.angle_alpha   90.00
_cell.angle_beta   90.00
_cell.angle_gamma   90.00
#
_symmetry.space_group_name_H-M   'P 1'
#
loop_
_entity.id
_entity.type
_entity.pdbx_description
1 polymer ?
#
loop_
_entity_poly.entity_id
_entity_poly.type
_entity_poly.pdbx_seq_one_letter_code
_entity_poly.pdbx_strand_id
1 'polypeptide(L)'
;MKWKSLDVLINNAGVCFRSVAEQMDAKSELEQMQTNYLGPMMLIRKVLPTMRENGRGKIINVSSAAGLLGMPTMGSYSASKHALEGASESLWHELRPFGINVTVVRTSKSILAEKVSGPFSDFYYYMAKFISMLMGRSDSTSASIAIRIREIIKTSYTLKII
;
A
#
# COMPACT_ATOMS: atom_id res chain seq x y z
N MET A 1 25.48 -2.02 17.08
CA MET A 1 25.36 -3.07 16.03
C MET A 1 25.18 -2.35 14.69
N LYS A 2 26.00 -2.62 13.67
CA LYS A 2 25.79 -2.10 12.30
C LYS A 2 25.42 -3.27 11.39
N TRP A 3 24.33 -3.14 10.64
CA TRP A 3 23.91 -4.14 9.64
C TRP A 3 24.85 -4.08 8.42
N LYS A 4 25.25 -5.23 7.88
CA LYS A 4 26.22 -5.33 6.77
C LYS A 4 25.58 -5.30 5.39
N SER A 5 24.38 -5.84 5.24
CA SER A 5 23.65 -5.92 3.97
C SER A 5 22.17 -5.68 4.20
N LEU A 6 21.49 -5.21 3.15
CA LEU A 6 20.04 -5.10 3.10
C LEU A 6 19.53 -5.95 1.94
N ASP A 7 18.88 -7.06 2.27
CA ASP A 7 18.37 -8.01 1.28
C ASP A 7 16.88 -7.79 0.97
N VAL A 8 16.11 -7.25 1.93
CA VAL A 8 14.66 -7.05 1.80
C VAL A 8 14.23 -5.69 2.38
N LEU A 9 13.47 -4.92 1.60
CA LEU A 9 12.72 -3.76 2.06
C LEU A 9 11.23 -4.10 2.08
N ILE A 10 10.56 -3.86 3.21
CA ILE A 10 9.10 -4.01 3.34
C ILE A 10 8.50 -2.65 3.68
N ASN A 11 7.82 -2.04 2.71
CA ASN A 11 7.07 -0.80 2.89
C ASN A 11 5.68 -1.13 3.44
N ASN A 12 5.59 -1.28 4.77
CA ASN A 12 4.35 -1.60 5.48
C ASN A 12 3.62 -0.36 6.03
N ALA A 13 4.35 0.73 6.30
CA ALA A 13 3.76 1.92 6.89
C ALA A 13 2.64 2.50 5.99
N GLY A 14 1.52 2.87 6.60
CA GLY A 14 0.41 3.47 5.89
C GLY A 14 -0.66 4.02 6.84
N VAL A 15 -1.35 5.06 6.38
CA VAL A 15 -2.48 5.70 7.07
C VAL A 15 -3.69 5.73 6.15
N CYS A 16 -4.88 5.79 6.74
CA CYS A 16 -6.15 5.83 6.03
C CYS A 16 -7.06 6.87 6.70
N PHE A 17 -7.12 8.07 6.12
CA PHE A 17 -8.08 9.09 6.47
C PHE A 17 -9.31 8.94 5.56
N ARG A 18 -10.49 8.80 6.17
CA ARG A 18 -11.75 8.69 5.44
C ARG A 18 -12.48 10.01 5.50
N SER A 19 -12.75 10.59 4.35
CA SER A 19 -13.60 11.78 4.23
C SER A 19 -14.19 11.86 2.83
N VAL A 20 -15.16 12.73 2.70
CA VAL A 20 -15.73 13.15 1.41
C VAL A 20 -14.83 14.23 0.83
N ALA A 21 -14.88 14.45 -0.48
CA ALA A 21 -13.94 15.38 -1.13
C ALA A 21 -14.05 16.80 -0.54
N GLU A 22 -15.26 17.24 -0.23
CA GLU A 22 -15.59 18.57 0.28
C GLU A 22 -15.20 18.78 1.76
N GLN A 23 -14.92 17.70 2.50
CA GLN A 23 -14.56 17.75 3.93
C GLN A 23 -13.14 17.25 4.20
N MET A 24 -12.45 16.70 3.21
CA MET A 24 -11.07 16.26 3.38
C MET A 24 -10.19 17.49 3.59
N ASP A 25 -9.52 17.55 4.73
CA ASP A 25 -8.53 18.58 4.98
C ASP A 25 -7.27 18.33 4.15
N ALA A 26 -6.75 19.40 3.54
CA ALA A 26 -5.61 19.34 2.62
C ALA A 26 -4.33 18.82 3.31
N LYS A 27 -4.15 19.07 4.61
CA LYS A 27 -2.99 18.57 5.36
C LYS A 27 -3.11 17.06 5.56
N SER A 28 -4.27 16.55 5.93
CA SER A 28 -4.53 15.11 6.06
C SER A 28 -4.38 14.38 4.73
N GLU A 29 -4.90 14.96 3.64
CA GLU A 29 -4.72 14.41 2.29
C GLU A 29 -3.24 14.33 1.90
N LEU A 30 -2.48 15.40 2.14
CA LEU A 30 -1.06 15.44 1.86
C LEU A 30 -0.27 14.43 2.72
N GLU A 31 -0.57 14.36 4.02
CA GLU A 31 0.07 13.41 4.95
C GLU A 31 -0.15 11.97 4.51
N GLN A 32 -1.36 11.65 4.04
CA GLN A 32 -1.66 10.34 3.50
C GLN A 32 -0.87 10.02 2.24
N MET A 33 -0.77 10.97 1.29
CA MET A 33 0.05 10.78 0.08
C MET A 33 1.54 10.64 0.43
N GLN A 34 2.03 11.45 1.38
CA GLN A 34 3.39 11.40 1.87
C GLN A 34 3.71 10.04 2.50
N THR A 35 2.83 9.54 3.34
CA THR A 35 3.05 8.27 4.06
C THR A 35 2.87 7.06 3.15
N ASN A 36 1.79 7.02 2.36
CA ASN A 36 1.41 5.83 1.61
C ASN A 36 2.17 5.66 0.29
N TYR A 37 2.67 6.76 -0.29
CA TYR A 37 3.31 6.74 -1.61
C TYR A 37 4.73 7.32 -1.58
N LEU A 38 4.90 8.58 -1.19
CA LEU A 38 6.21 9.24 -1.27
C LEU A 38 7.24 8.60 -0.34
N GLY A 39 6.84 8.22 0.88
CA GLY A 39 7.66 7.52 1.86
C GLY A 39 8.26 6.23 1.31
N PRO A 40 7.46 5.27 0.82
CA PRO A 40 7.95 4.10 0.10
C PRO A 40 8.93 4.42 -1.01
N MET A 41 8.63 5.43 -1.85
CA MET A 41 9.54 5.82 -2.94
C MET A 41 10.86 6.40 -2.43
N MET A 42 10.85 7.16 -1.33
CA MET A 42 12.07 7.67 -0.69
C MET A 42 12.94 6.54 -0.14
N LEU A 43 12.33 5.56 0.54
CA LEU A 43 13.03 4.39 1.06
C LEU A 43 13.63 3.56 -0.07
N ILE A 44 12.86 3.31 -1.13
CA ILE A 44 13.33 2.60 -2.33
C ILE A 44 14.57 3.30 -2.90
N ARG A 45 14.53 4.61 -3.14
CA ARG A 45 15.68 5.37 -3.64
C ARG A 45 16.93 5.22 -2.77
N LYS A 46 16.78 5.10 -1.45
CA LYS A 46 17.90 4.94 -0.52
C LYS A 46 18.51 3.54 -0.55
N VAL A 47 17.71 2.50 -0.79
CA VAL A 47 18.17 1.10 -0.74
C VAL A 47 18.64 0.58 -2.11
N LEU A 48 18.17 1.19 -3.20
CA LEU A 48 18.48 0.77 -4.55
C LEU A 48 19.97 0.70 -4.89
N PRO A 49 20.83 1.66 -4.50
CA PRO A 49 22.26 1.59 -4.79
C PRO A 49 22.89 0.30 -4.26
N THR A 50 22.63 -0.05 -3.00
CA THR A 50 23.15 -1.26 -2.36
C THR A 50 22.56 -2.53 -2.98
N MET A 51 21.27 -2.55 -3.29
CA MET A 51 20.66 -3.72 -3.95
C MET A 51 21.22 -3.95 -5.36
N ARG A 52 21.50 -2.87 -6.11
CA ARG A 52 22.10 -2.95 -7.45
C ARG A 52 23.54 -3.44 -7.40
N GLU A 53 24.34 -2.93 -6.46
CA GLU A 53 25.71 -3.40 -6.23
C GLU A 53 25.75 -4.89 -5.88
N ASN A 54 24.80 -5.36 -5.06
CA ASN A 54 24.68 -6.76 -4.69
C ASN A 54 24.11 -7.66 -5.80
N GLY A 55 23.56 -7.09 -6.88
CA GLY A 55 22.85 -7.83 -7.94
C GLY A 55 21.62 -8.60 -7.43
N ARG A 56 21.09 -8.24 -6.25
CA ARG A 56 19.95 -8.89 -5.61
C ARG A 56 19.22 -7.94 -4.68
N GLY A 57 17.92 -8.16 -4.54
CA GLY A 57 17.09 -7.48 -3.54
C GLY A 57 15.62 -7.81 -3.68
N LYS A 58 14.86 -7.58 -2.62
CA LYS A 58 13.39 -7.68 -2.64
C LYS A 58 12.78 -6.41 -2.07
N ILE A 59 11.85 -5.83 -2.82
CA ILE A 59 11.02 -4.70 -2.39
C ILE A 59 9.59 -5.20 -2.29
N ILE A 60 9.00 -5.15 -1.10
CA ILE A 60 7.63 -5.58 -0.84
C ILE A 60 6.82 -4.38 -0.41
N ASN A 61 5.85 -3.98 -1.23
CA ASN A 61 4.97 -2.85 -0.95
C ASN A 61 3.63 -3.36 -0.44
N VAL A 62 3.19 -2.90 0.74
CA VAL A 62 1.87 -3.26 1.29
C VAL A 62 0.83 -2.27 0.77
N SER A 63 0.00 -2.75 -0.14
CA SER A 63 -1.09 -2.01 -0.76
C SER A 63 -2.44 -2.45 -0.21
N SER A 64 -3.51 -2.04 -0.89
CA SER A 64 -4.88 -2.37 -0.54
C SER A 64 -5.72 -2.64 -1.78
N ALA A 65 -6.87 -3.29 -1.61
CA ALA A 65 -7.90 -3.37 -2.66
C ALA A 65 -8.29 -1.97 -3.19
N ALA A 66 -8.18 -0.94 -2.35
CA ALA A 66 -8.38 0.46 -2.73
C ALA A 66 -7.34 1.00 -3.76
N GLY A 67 -6.25 0.26 -4.01
CA GLY A 67 -5.27 0.56 -5.05
C GLY A 67 -5.66 0.04 -6.44
N LEU A 68 -6.75 -0.73 -6.55
CA LEU A 68 -7.30 -1.21 -7.82
C LEU A 68 -8.67 -0.58 -8.14
N LEU A 69 -9.43 -0.24 -7.10
CA LEU A 69 -10.77 0.31 -7.23
C LEU A 69 -10.94 1.48 -6.25
N GLY A 70 -11.61 2.54 -6.71
CA GLY A 70 -12.00 3.66 -5.86
C GLY A 70 -13.05 3.23 -4.84
N MET A 71 -12.74 3.35 -3.55
CA MET A 71 -13.71 3.08 -2.49
C MET A 71 -14.42 4.39 -2.10
N PRO A 72 -15.75 4.38 -1.92
CA PRO A 72 -16.45 5.55 -1.42
C PRO A 72 -15.88 6.02 -0.08
N THR A 73 -15.85 7.35 0.11
CA THR A 73 -15.26 8.05 1.29
C THR A 73 -13.75 7.84 1.48
N MET A 74 -13.07 7.32 0.46
CA MET A 74 -11.64 7.00 0.50
C MET A 74 -10.91 7.54 -0.73
N GLY A 75 -11.39 8.64 -1.33
CA GLY A 75 -10.86 9.17 -2.60
C GLY A 75 -9.35 9.38 -2.58
N SER A 76 -8.85 10.16 -1.61
CA SER A 76 -7.41 10.41 -1.45
C SER A 76 -6.63 9.15 -1.06
N TYR A 77 -7.23 8.23 -0.30
CA TYR A 77 -6.58 6.98 0.11
C TYR A 77 -6.42 6.05 -1.09
N SER A 78 -7.49 5.85 -1.85
CA SER A 78 -7.48 5.14 -3.12
C SER A 78 -6.47 5.74 -4.08
N ALA A 79 -6.42 7.07 -4.23
CA ALA A 79 -5.43 7.73 -5.08
C ALA A 79 -3.99 7.39 -4.64
N SER A 80 -3.69 7.48 -3.34
CA SER A 80 -2.36 7.15 -2.81
C SER A 80 -1.96 5.68 -3.03
N LYS A 81 -2.92 4.74 -2.95
CA LYS A 81 -2.66 3.32 -3.20
C LYS A 81 -2.56 3.00 -4.69
N HIS A 82 -3.33 3.66 -5.56
CA HIS A 82 -3.14 3.54 -7.02
C HIS A 82 -1.76 4.06 -7.44
N ALA A 83 -1.31 5.17 -6.87
CA ALA A 83 0.04 5.70 -7.12
C ALA A 83 1.13 4.69 -6.71
N LEU A 84 0.97 4.03 -5.56
CA LEU A 84 1.90 2.99 -5.10
C LEU A 84 1.89 1.76 -6.03
N GLU A 85 0.72 1.31 -6.50
CA GLU A 85 0.58 0.20 -7.44
C GLU A 85 1.28 0.49 -8.77
N GLY A 86 0.95 1.62 -9.41
CA GLY A 86 1.53 2.01 -10.70
C GLY A 86 3.05 2.21 -10.62
N ALA A 87 3.54 2.84 -9.53
CA ALA A 87 4.98 2.96 -9.33
C ALA A 87 5.66 1.61 -9.09
N SER A 88 5.00 0.68 -8.39
CA SER A 88 5.55 -0.66 -8.15
C SER A 88 5.67 -1.47 -9.43
N GLU A 89 4.70 -1.34 -10.34
CA GLU A 89 4.73 -1.96 -11.67
C GLU A 89 5.88 -1.40 -12.53
N SER A 90 6.05 -0.08 -12.58
CA SER A 90 7.19 0.55 -13.27
C SER A 90 8.53 0.05 -12.71
N LEU A 91 8.68 0.08 -11.38
CA LEU A 91 9.89 -0.38 -10.70
C LEU A 91 10.18 -1.86 -10.97
N TRP A 92 9.15 -2.70 -11.11
CA TRP A 92 9.35 -4.10 -11.46
C TRP A 92 10.06 -4.24 -12.81
N HIS A 93 9.62 -3.51 -13.83
CA HIS A 93 10.27 -3.51 -15.15
C HIS A 93 11.69 -2.96 -15.09
N GLU A 94 11.89 -1.85 -14.37
CA GLU A 94 13.19 -1.17 -14.26
C GLU A 94 14.24 -2.00 -13.52
N LEU A 95 13.83 -2.76 -12.51
CA LEU A 95 14.73 -3.38 -11.55
C LEU A 95 15.00 -4.86 -11.80
N ARG A 96 14.13 -5.52 -12.59
CA ARG A 96 14.29 -6.93 -12.95
C ARG A 96 15.65 -7.26 -13.59
N PRO A 97 16.22 -6.46 -14.51
CA PRO A 97 17.54 -6.74 -15.07
C PRO A 97 18.68 -6.76 -14.04
N PHE A 98 18.48 -6.12 -12.88
CA PHE A 98 19.46 -6.03 -11.80
C PHE A 98 19.29 -7.12 -10.73
N GLY A 99 18.44 -8.12 -10.97
CA GLY A 99 18.16 -9.19 -9.99
C GLY A 99 17.32 -8.73 -8.79
N ILE A 100 16.68 -7.57 -8.88
CA ILE A 100 15.87 -7.00 -7.80
C ILE A 100 14.39 -7.25 -8.12
N ASN A 101 13.68 -7.88 -7.20
CA ASN A 101 12.26 -8.19 -7.35
C ASN A 101 11.40 -7.17 -6.59
N VAL A 102 10.35 -6.67 -7.25
CA VAL A 102 9.33 -5.82 -6.63
C VAL A 102 8.03 -6.61 -6.56
N THR A 103 7.40 -6.68 -5.39
CA THR A 103 6.13 -7.36 -5.17
C THR A 103 5.17 -6.45 -4.41
N VAL A 104 3.90 -6.43 -4.84
CA VAL A 104 2.83 -5.76 -4.11
C VAL A 104 1.98 -6.78 -3.36
N VAL A 105 1.76 -6.55 -2.07
CA VAL A 105 0.87 -7.34 -1.23
C VAL A 105 -0.39 -6.52 -0.98
N ARG A 106 -1.50 -6.92 -1.59
CA ARG A 106 -2.79 -6.26 -1.40
C ARG A 106 -3.50 -6.81 -0.18
N THR A 107 -4.02 -5.89 0.63
CA THR A 107 -4.79 -6.20 1.83
C THR A 107 -6.17 -5.55 1.74
N SER A 108 -7.22 -6.24 2.18
CA SER A 108 -8.59 -5.70 2.06
C SER A 108 -9.14 -5.13 3.37
N LYS A 109 -8.45 -5.32 4.51
CA LYS A 109 -8.84 -4.73 5.80
C LYS A 109 -7.98 -3.51 6.11
N SER A 110 -8.53 -2.31 5.95
CA SER A 110 -7.99 -1.10 6.59
C SER A 110 -8.40 -1.13 8.07
N ILE A 111 -7.43 -1.31 8.97
CA ILE A 111 -7.67 -1.47 10.42
C ILE A 111 -8.04 -0.13 11.09
N LEU A 112 -8.00 0.98 10.36
CA LEU A 112 -8.31 2.32 10.86
C LEU A 112 -9.46 2.90 10.04
N ALA A 113 -10.62 2.98 10.65
CA ALA A 113 -11.79 3.68 10.11
C ALA A 113 -12.17 4.75 11.12
N GLU A 114 -11.80 6.00 10.84
CA GLU A 114 -12.51 7.11 11.47
C GLU A 114 -13.91 7.23 10.87
N LYS A 115 -14.86 7.60 11.73
CA LYS A 115 -16.25 7.83 11.35
C LYS A 115 -16.29 9.09 10.48
N VAL A 116 -16.86 9.01 9.29
CA VAL A 116 -17.17 10.20 8.49
C VAL A 116 -18.12 11.07 9.31
N SER A 117 -17.71 12.31 9.60
CA SER A 117 -18.47 13.27 10.41
C SER A 117 -18.54 14.60 9.67
N GLY A 118 -19.68 15.29 9.76
CA GLY A 118 -19.90 16.59 9.11
C GLY A 118 -21.20 16.65 8.31
N PRO A 119 -21.51 17.79 7.66
CA PRO A 119 -22.83 18.08 7.05
C PRO A 119 -23.31 17.08 5.99
N PHE A 120 -22.41 16.30 5.38
CA PHE A 120 -22.75 15.28 4.40
C PHE A 120 -22.85 13.86 4.98
N SER A 121 -22.66 13.66 6.29
CA SER A 121 -22.64 12.33 6.92
C SER A 121 -23.91 11.51 6.65
N ASP A 122 -25.06 12.17 6.55
CA ASP A 122 -26.36 11.53 6.36
C ASP A 122 -26.50 10.92 4.97
N PHE A 123 -25.89 11.53 3.94
CA PHE A 123 -25.85 10.94 2.60
C PHE A 123 -25.04 9.63 2.59
N TYR A 124 -23.93 9.60 3.34
CA TYR A 124 -23.09 8.41 3.47
C TYR A 124 -23.64 7.37 4.44
N TYR A 125 -24.56 7.73 5.33
CA TYR A 125 -25.32 6.79 6.15
C TYR A 125 -26.06 5.78 5.28
N TYR A 126 -26.68 6.23 4.17
CA TYR A 126 -27.34 5.33 3.22
C TYR A 126 -26.36 4.45 2.43
N MET A 127 -25.16 4.96 2.15
CA MET A 127 -24.07 4.19 1.52
C MET A 127 -23.38 3.21 2.48
N ALA A 128 -23.62 3.32 3.80
CA ALA A 128 -22.96 2.46 4.79
C ALA A 128 -23.21 0.97 4.54
N LYS A 129 -24.42 0.58 4.10
CA LYS A 129 -24.71 -0.82 3.73
C LYS A 129 -23.90 -1.29 2.53
N PHE A 130 -23.77 -0.45 1.50
CA PHE A 130 -22.97 -0.74 0.31
C PHE A 130 -21.47 -0.83 0.64
N ILE A 131 -20.95 0.12 1.43
CA ILE A 131 -19.57 0.12 1.92
C ILE A 131 -19.30 -1.11 2.78
N SER A 132 -20.21 -1.45 3.70
CA SER A 132 -20.10 -2.64 4.54
C SER A 132 -20.12 -3.94 3.72
N MET A 133 -20.93 -4.00 2.65
CA MET A 133 -20.93 -5.14 1.72
C MET A 133 -19.57 -5.27 0.99
N LEU A 134 -18.99 -4.16 0.54
CA LEU A 134 -17.67 -4.16 -0.10
C LEU A 134 -16.56 -4.57 0.89
N MET A 135 -16.63 -4.11 2.14
CA MET A 135 -15.64 -4.41 3.18
C MET A 135 -15.77 -5.83 3.78
N GLY A 136 -16.98 -6.40 3.79
CA GLY A 136 -17.29 -7.70 4.40
C GLY A 136 -16.82 -8.93 3.61
N ARG A 137 -16.18 -8.75 2.44
CA ARG A 137 -15.79 -9.84 1.54
C ARG A 137 -14.35 -10.36 1.74
N SER A 138 -13.70 -10.08 2.87
CA SER A 138 -12.28 -10.44 3.07
C SER A 138 -11.92 -10.91 4.48
N ASP A 139 -11.24 -12.06 4.54
CA ASP A 139 -10.67 -12.68 5.74
C ASP A 139 -9.16 -12.40 5.91
N SER A 140 -8.63 -11.29 5.39
CA SER A 140 -7.21 -10.97 5.53
C SER A 140 -6.87 -10.55 6.96
N THR A 141 -6.30 -11.46 7.75
CA THR A 141 -5.75 -11.19 9.09
C THR A 141 -4.28 -10.76 9.00
N SER A 142 -3.78 -10.03 10.01
CA SER A 142 -2.36 -9.68 10.09
C SER A 142 -1.44 -10.91 10.03
N ALA A 143 -1.87 -12.03 10.62
CA ALA A 143 -1.16 -13.31 10.54
C ALA A 143 -1.10 -13.85 9.10
N SER A 144 -2.21 -13.82 8.38
CA SER A 144 -2.25 -14.25 6.97
C SER A 144 -1.35 -13.38 6.07
N ILE A 145 -1.30 -12.07 6.33
CA ILE A 145 -0.43 -11.13 5.61
C ILE A 145 1.04 -11.44 5.90
N ALA A 146 1.39 -11.66 7.18
CA ALA A 146 2.75 -12.00 7.58
C ALA A 146 3.23 -13.33 6.96
N ILE A 147 2.36 -14.34 6.93
CA ILE A 147 2.65 -15.63 6.27
C ILE A 147 2.95 -15.40 4.78
N ARG A 148 2.11 -14.63 4.09
CA ARG A 148 2.29 -14.35 2.66
C ARG A 148 3.57 -13.56 2.38
N ILE A 149 3.90 -12.57 3.21
CA ILE A 149 5.18 -11.83 3.12
C ILE A 149 6.35 -12.79 3.31
N ARG A 150 6.30 -13.69 4.31
CA ARG A 150 7.35 -14.69 4.54
C ARG A 150 7.54 -15.61 3.34
N GLU A 151 6.48 -16.03 2.68
CA GLU A 151 6.54 -16.84 1.46
C GLU A 151 7.21 -16.08 0.31
N ILE A 152 6.86 -14.81 0.10
CA ILE A 152 7.48 -13.95 -0.92
C ILE A 152 8.99 -13.79 -0.67
N ILE A 153 9.38 -13.63 0.59
CA ILE A 153 10.80 -13.53 0.98
C ILE A 153 11.56 -14.82 0.62
N LYS A 154 10.94 -15.98 0.86
CA LYS A 154 11.56 -17.30 0.59
C LYS A 154 11.61 -17.67 -0.90
N THR A 155 10.78 -17.06 -1.73
CA THR A 155 10.63 -17.47 -3.13
C THR A 155 11.69 -16.80 -4.02
N SER A 156 12.34 -17.54 -4.91
CA SER A 156 13.38 -17.00 -5.80
C SER A 156 12.82 -16.11 -6.92
N TYR A 157 11.57 -16.33 -7.34
CA TYR A 157 10.87 -15.50 -8.33
C TYR A 157 9.38 -15.41 -8.00
N THR A 158 8.82 -14.20 -7.96
CA THR A 158 7.37 -14.05 -7.89
C THR A 158 6.94 -12.92 -8.82
N LEU A 159 6.11 -13.31 -9.79
CA LEU A 159 5.16 -12.45 -10.47
C LEU A 159 3.81 -12.83 -9.86
N LYS A 160 3.21 -11.91 -9.09
CA LYS A 160 1.81 -12.02 -8.65
C LYS A 160 1.34 -10.63 -8.20
N ILE A 161 0.98 -9.84 -9.20
CA ILE A 161 0.01 -8.76 -9.05
C ILE A 161 -1.32 -9.47 -8.72
N ILE A 162 -1.61 -9.77 -7.44
CA ILE A 162 -2.93 -10.26 -6.97
C ILE A 162 -3.54 -9.27 -6.02
#